data_AF-D8M7N1-F1
#
_entry.id   AF-D8M7N1-F1
#
_cell.length_a   1.000
_cell.length_b   1.000
_cell.length_c   1.000
_cell.angle_alpha   90.00
_cell.angle_beta   90.00
_cell.angle_gamma   90.00
#
_symmetry.space_group_name_H-M   'P 1'
#
loop_
_entity.id
_entity.type
_entity.pdbx_description
1 polymer ?
#
loop_
_entity_poly.entity_id
_entity_poly.type
_entity_poly.pdbx_seq_one_letter_code
_entity_poly.pdbx_strand_id
1 'polypeptide(L)'
;MQKLVYENYSRFMSASKTVRTLQENVGDMETRMSSLRERIQVVSSVTDTIGSNLDGNRSKVDKLVSVRRLLKKLQFLFDLPLRLQRCVELEAYDQAVDYYTSSTMVLNDYRHLRSFSTIQDSADTIMNSLKTKMLTTIQEPDVRMTQLEDFVRLLMKLGHPTADLSTIYLNYHRDRLSAIIEKYQKLAPLSEDEKEIIALSGSEQEVEALRSKQKVTSEYPLLQFMGMLEKVGKRGNGEG
;
A
#
# COMPACT_ATOMS: atom_id res chain seq x y z
N MET A 1 85.68 -22.64 42.34
CA MET A 1 85.33 -23.94 41.73
C MET A 1 84.16 -24.63 42.41
N GLN A 2 84.16 -24.87 43.73
CA GLN A 2 83.08 -25.62 44.41
C GLN A 2 81.67 -24.97 44.37
N LYS A 3 81.57 -23.64 44.47
CA LYS A 3 80.27 -22.92 44.44
C LYS A 3 79.50 -23.09 43.11
N LEU A 4 80.24 -23.13 41.99
CA LEU A 4 79.67 -23.25 40.65
C LEU A 4 79.16 -24.68 40.37
N VAL A 5 79.85 -25.68 40.91
CA VAL A 5 79.40 -27.09 40.89
C VAL A 5 78.10 -27.25 41.68
N TYR A 6 77.99 -26.62 42.86
CA TYR A 6 76.77 -26.65 43.67
C TYR A 6 75.59 -25.94 42.98
N GLU A 7 75.82 -24.76 42.39
CA GLU A 7 74.78 -24.05 41.63
C GLU A 7 74.31 -24.85 40.42
N ASN A 8 75.22 -25.51 39.70
CA ASN A 8 74.86 -26.39 38.58
C ASN A 8 74.07 -27.61 39.04
N TYR A 9 74.49 -28.25 40.14
CA TYR A 9 73.78 -29.40 40.70
C TYR A 9 72.39 -29.01 41.23
N SER A 10 72.28 -27.87 41.91
CA SER A 10 71.00 -27.32 42.38
C SER A 10 70.06 -27.00 41.22
N ARG A 11 70.57 -26.36 40.15
CA ARG A 11 69.78 -26.10 38.92
C ARG A 11 69.35 -27.40 38.23
N PHE A 12 70.21 -28.40 38.18
CA PHE A 12 69.87 -29.72 37.62
C PHE A 12 68.77 -30.41 38.43
N MET A 13 68.87 -30.41 39.76
CA MET A 13 67.84 -30.99 40.63
C MET A 13 66.51 -30.24 40.52
N SER A 14 66.53 -28.91 40.44
CA SER A 14 65.33 -28.10 40.20
C SER A 14 64.72 -28.38 38.83
N ALA A 15 65.52 -28.41 37.77
CA ALA A 15 65.05 -28.74 36.42
C ALA A 15 64.49 -30.16 36.35
N SER A 16 65.13 -31.14 37.00
CA SER A 16 64.65 -32.52 37.10
C SER A 16 63.31 -32.60 37.85
N LYS A 17 63.15 -31.86 38.96
CA LYS A 17 61.87 -31.77 39.67
C LYS A 17 60.79 -31.15 38.79
N THR A 18 61.10 -30.08 38.06
CA THR A 18 60.16 -29.45 37.11
C THR A 18 59.76 -30.44 36.01
N VAL A 19 60.70 -31.18 35.43
CA VAL A 19 60.42 -32.22 34.42
C VAL A 19 59.48 -33.28 34.99
N ARG A 20 59.72 -33.75 36.23
CA ARG A 20 58.83 -34.73 36.88
C ARG A 20 57.42 -34.18 37.10
N THR A 21 57.30 -32.94 37.61
CA THR A 21 55.98 -32.31 37.78
C THR A 21 55.26 -32.07 36.44
N LEU A 22 56.00 -31.76 35.37
CA LEU A 22 55.42 -31.63 34.04
C LEU A 22 54.92 -32.98 33.51
N GLN A 23 55.67 -34.06 33.75
CA GLN A 23 55.23 -35.42 33.38
C GLN A 23 53.94 -35.83 34.11
N GLU A 24 53.85 -35.55 35.42
CA GLU A 24 52.64 -35.81 36.21
C GLU A 24 51.44 -34.98 35.70
N ASN A 25 51.63 -33.68 35.44
CA ASN A 25 50.58 -32.81 34.91
C ASN A 25 50.12 -33.19 33.50
N VAL A 26 51.03 -33.66 32.64
CA VAL A 26 50.68 -34.13 31.28
C VAL A 26 49.85 -35.42 31.36
N GLY A 27 50.17 -36.34 32.28
CA GLY A 27 49.35 -37.52 32.54
C GLY A 27 47.95 -37.16 33.05
N ASP A 28 47.85 -36.21 33.97
CA ASP A 28 46.56 -35.69 34.46
C ASP A 28 45.75 -34.99 33.35
N MET A 29 46.41 -34.28 32.44
CA MET A 29 45.75 -33.67 31.29
C MET A 29 45.22 -34.72 30.32
N GLU A 30 45.98 -35.79 30.06
CA GLU A 30 45.57 -36.89 29.18
C GLU A 30 44.34 -37.63 29.71
N THR A 31 44.27 -37.88 31.02
CA THR A 31 43.10 -38.50 31.66
C THR A 31 41.87 -37.59 31.60
N ARG A 32 42.03 -36.29 31.87
CA ARG A 32 40.94 -35.30 31.75
C ARG A 32 40.44 -35.15 30.32
N MET A 33 41.35 -35.12 29.34
CA MET A 33 41.00 -35.03 27.92
C MET A 33 40.25 -36.28 27.44
N SER A 34 40.67 -37.45 27.91
CA SER A 34 39.98 -38.72 27.67
C SER A 34 38.55 -38.72 28.23
N SER A 35 38.37 -38.30 29.49
CA SER A 35 37.04 -38.18 30.10
C SER A 35 36.17 -37.13 29.41
N LEU A 36 36.73 -36.00 28.99
CA LEU A 36 36.01 -34.99 28.23
C LEU A 36 35.54 -35.53 26.88
N ARG A 37 36.39 -36.25 26.16
CA ARG A 37 36.04 -36.88 24.88
C ARG A 37 34.87 -37.85 25.03
N GLU A 38 34.90 -38.69 26.06
CA GLU A 38 33.81 -39.61 26.37
C GLU A 38 32.51 -38.86 26.66
N ARG A 39 32.55 -37.82 27.49
CA ARG A 39 31.37 -36.98 27.78
C ARG A 39 30.82 -36.31 26.53
N ILE A 40 31.67 -35.77 25.65
CA ILE A 40 31.25 -35.18 24.38
C ILE A 40 30.59 -36.24 23.49
N GLN A 41 31.13 -37.45 23.44
CA GLN A 41 30.54 -38.54 22.68
C GLN A 41 29.16 -38.93 23.21
N VAL A 42 28.98 -38.98 24.53
CA VAL A 42 27.66 -39.19 25.16
C VAL A 42 26.69 -38.05 24.84
N VAL A 43 27.14 -36.79 24.91
CA VAL A 43 26.29 -35.64 24.57
C VAL A 43 25.88 -35.69 23.09
N SER A 44 26.80 -36.05 22.20
CA SER A 44 26.51 -36.19 20.77
C SER A 44 25.46 -37.28 20.53
N SER A 45 25.64 -38.48 21.11
CA SER A 45 24.71 -39.59 20.90
C SER A 45 23.32 -39.30 21.48
N VAL A 46 23.25 -38.66 22.65
CA VAL A 46 21.99 -38.21 23.23
C VAL A 46 21.33 -37.14 22.35
N THR A 47 22.11 -36.20 21.81
CA THR A 47 21.60 -35.17 20.90
C THR A 47 21.04 -35.78 19.62
N ASP A 48 21.73 -36.75 19.02
CA ASP A 48 21.27 -37.47 17.82
C ASP A 48 20.00 -38.29 18.11
N THR A 49 19.94 -38.90 19.29
CA THR A 49 18.75 -39.63 19.75
C THR A 49 17.57 -38.69 19.96
N ILE A 50 17.77 -37.52 20.58
CA ILE A 50 16.72 -36.51 20.73
C ILE A 50 16.29 -35.98 19.36
N GLY A 51 17.25 -35.68 18.48
CA GLY A 51 16.99 -35.19 17.12
C GLY A 51 16.13 -36.15 16.32
N SER A 52 16.48 -37.44 16.29
CA SER A 52 15.71 -38.48 15.60
C SER A 52 14.30 -38.70 16.19
N ASN A 53 14.17 -38.67 17.52
CA ASN A 53 12.85 -38.76 18.17
C ASN A 53 11.95 -37.56 17.86
N LEU A 54 12.53 -36.36 17.77
CA LEU A 54 11.79 -35.14 17.45
C LEU A 54 11.46 -35.01 15.95
N ASP A 55 12.29 -35.54 15.05
CA ASP A 55 12.12 -35.41 13.60
C ASP A 55 10.78 -36.00 13.11
N GLY A 56 10.41 -37.18 13.63
CA GLY A 56 9.13 -37.80 13.33
C GLY A 56 7.93 -36.93 13.75
N ASN A 57 8.02 -36.26 14.92
CA ASN A 57 6.98 -35.35 15.38
C ASN A 57 7.00 -34.02 14.60
N ARG A 58 8.17 -33.47 14.26
CA ARG A 58 8.31 -32.29 13.41
C ARG A 58 7.66 -32.52 12.05
N SER A 59 7.96 -33.65 11.39
CA SER A 59 7.34 -34.01 10.11
C SER A 59 5.82 -34.13 10.21
N LYS A 60 5.29 -34.71 11.29
CA LYS A 60 3.83 -34.76 11.54
C LYS A 60 3.25 -33.35 11.70
N VAL A 61 3.88 -32.50 12.51
CA VAL A 61 3.44 -31.11 12.70
C VAL A 61 3.47 -30.35 11.38
N ASP A 62 4.51 -30.49 10.58
CA ASP A 62 4.62 -29.84 9.27
C ASP A 62 3.51 -30.29 8.31
N LYS A 63 3.21 -31.60 8.30
CA LYS A 63 2.05 -32.15 7.57
C LYS A 63 0.73 -31.54 8.07
N LEU A 64 0.47 -31.51 9.38
CA LEU A 64 -0.73 -30.88 9.91
C LEU A 64 -0.83 -29.38 9.59
N VAL A 65 0.28 -28.65 9.67
CA VAL A 65 0.33 -27.21 9.35
C VAL A 65 0.03 -26.99 7.86
N SER A 66 0.60 -27.80 6.98
CA SER A 66 0.31 -27.73 5.54
C SER A 66 -1.17 -28.03 5.23
N VAL A 67 -1.75 -29.08 5.83
CA VAL A 67 -3.18 -29.40 5.71
C VAL A 67 -4.05 -28.26 6.25
N ARG A 68 -3.73 -27.72 7.42
CA ARG A 68 -4.45 -26.56 7.99
C ARG A 68 -4.37 -25.35 7.07
N ARG A 69 -3.22 -25.09 6.44
CA ARG A 69 -3.06 -24.00 5.47
C ARG A 69 -3.94 -24.21 4.24
N LEU A 70 -4.01 -25.45 3.74
CA LEU A 70 -4.90 -25.80 2.63
C LEU A 70 -6.37 -25.63 3.01
N LEU A 71 -6.77 -26.12 4.19
CA LEU A 71 -8.13 -25.96 4.70
C LEU A 71 -8.51 -24.48 4.86
N LYS A 72 -7.60 -23.62 5.33
CA LYS A 72 -7.85 -22.17 5.39
C LYS A 72 -8.07 -21.56 4.02
N LYS A 73 -7.28 -21.96 3.02
CA LYS A 73 -7.47 -21.50 1.63
C LYS A 73 -8.81 -21.98 1.07
N LEU A 74 -9.15 -23.24 1.31
CA LEU A 74 -10.42 -23.82 0.89
C LEU A 74 -11.60 -23.10 1.56
N GLN A 75 -11.53 -22.89 2.87
CA GLN A 75 -12.53 -22.14 3.63
C GLN A 75 -12.70 -20.73 3.07
N PHE A 76 -11.61 -20.04 2.70
CA PHE A 76 -11.71 -18.73 2.08
C PHE A 76 -12.50 -18.77 0.76
N LEU A 77 -12.34 -19.81 -0.06
CA LEU A 77 -13.12 -19.97 -1.30
C LEU A 77 -14.59 -20.28 -1.02
N PHE A 78 -14.89 -21.11 -0.02
CA PHE A 78 -16.28 -21.39 0.39
C PHE A 78 -16.97 -20.15 0.99
N ASP A 79 -16.23 -19.35 1.75
CA ASP A 79 -16.73 -18.10 2.33
C ASP A 79 -16.73 -16.93 1.33
N LEU A 80 -16.26 -17.13 0.10
CA LEU A 80 -16.11 -16.07 -0.91
C LEU A 80 -17.43 -15.33 -1.19
N PRO A 81 -18.58 -15.99 -1.43
CA PRO A 81 -19.84 -15.29 -1.71
C PRO A 81 -20.30 -14.45 -0.52
N LEU A 82 -20.21 -14.99 0.70
CA LEU A 82 -20.56 -14.27 1.93
C LEU A 82 -19.65 -13.05 2.14
N ARG A 83 -18.34 -13.19 1.85
CA ARG A 83 -17.37 -12.09 1.94
C ARG A 83 -17.66 -11.01 0.89
N LEU A 84 -17.97 -11.40 -0.35
CA LEU A 84 -18.33 -10.46 -1.40
C LEU A 84 -19.60 -9.69 -1.05
N GLN A 85 -20.64 -10.38 -0.56
CA GLN A 85 -21.87 -9.73 -0.12
C GLN A 85 -21.61 -8.70 0.99
N ARG A 86 -20.80 -9.07 2.00
CA ARG A 86 -20.41 -8.15 3.06
C ARG A 86 -19.58 -6.97 2.56
N CYS A 87 -18.69 -7.16 1.59
CA CYS A 87 -17.94 -6.06 0.99
C CYS A 87 -18.86 -5.10 0.21
N VAL A 88 -19.91 -5.61 -0.43
CA VAL A 88 -20.94 -4.78 -1.08
C VAL A 88 -21.74 -3.98 -0.05
N GLU A 89 -22.09 -4.58 1.09
CA GLU A 89 -22.78 -3.88 2.19
C GLU A 89 -21.94 -2.77 2.84
N LEU A 90 -20.62 -2.95 2.91
CA LEU A 90 -19.68 -1.98 3.46
C LEU A 90 -19.14 -0.97 2.43
N GLU A 91 -19.64 -1.01 1.19
CA GLU A 91 -19.16 -0.19 0.06
C GLU A 91 -17.65 -0.33 -0.22
N ALA A 92 -17.02 -1.42 0.23
CA ALA A 92 -15.60 -1.70 0.09
C ALA A 92 -15.33 -2.39 -1.27
N TYR A 93 -15.57 -1.67 -2.37
CA TYR A 93 -15.56 -2.23 -3.71
C TYR A 93 -14.18 -2.72 -4.18
N ASP A 94 -13.09 -2.03 -3.82
CA ASP A 94 -11.71 -2.46 -4.13
C ASP A 94 -11.40 -3.85 -3.62
N GLN A 95 -11.72 -4.12 -2.36
CA GLN A 95 -11.47 -5.40 -1.73
C GLN A 95 -12.33 -6.50 -2.37
N ALA A 96 -13.58 -6.19 -2.73
CA ALA A 96 -14.46 -7.13 -3.41
C ALA A 96 -13.87 -7.58 -4.76
N VAL A 97 -13.38 -6.63 -5.56
CA VAL A 97 -12.78 -6.91 -6.87
C VAL A 97 -11.47 -7.69 -6.73
N ASP A 98 -10.63 -7.35 -5.75
CA ASP A 98 -9.37 -8.06 -5.50
C ASP A 98 -9.60 -9.51 -5.00
N TYR A 99 -10.58 -9.73 -4.11
CA TYR A 99 -10.97 -11.08 -3.69
C TYR A 99 -11.54 -11.91 -4.84
N TYR A 100 -12.35 -11.30 -5.70
CA TYR A 100 -12.91 -11.95 -6.86
C TYR A 100 -11.84 -12.31 -7.90
N THR A 101 -10.97 -11.37 -8.28
CA THR A 101 -9.90 -11.62 -9.26
C THR A 101 -8.87 -12.66 -8.79
N SER A 102 -8.47 -12.62 -7.51
CA SER A 102 -7.57 -13.63 -6.95
C SER A 102 -8.21 -15.03 -6.86
N SER A 103 -9.51 -15.09 -6.56
CA SER A 103 -10.22 -16.37 -6.41
C SER A 103 -10.65 -16.96 -7.74
N THR A 104 -11.02 -16.15 -8.73
CA THR A 104 -11.47 -16.61 -10.06
C THR A 104 -10.43 -17.47 -10.76
N MET A 105 -9.14 -17.13 -10.65
CA MET A 105 -8.05 -17.98 -11.18
C MET A 105 -8.12 -19.40 -10.60
N VAL A 106 -8.20 -19.50 -9.27
CA VAL A 106 -8.25 -20.78 -8.56
C VAL A 106 -9.57 -21.51 -8.83
N LEU A 107 -10.70 -20.81 -8.84
CA LEU A 107 -12.01 -21.40 -9.13
C LEU A 107 -12.07 -21.98 -10.55
N ASN A 108 -11.42 -21.33 -11.52
CA ASN A 108 -11.37 -21.81 -12.89
C ASN A 108 -10.55 -23.10 -13.02
N ASP A 109 -9.42 -23.22 -12.32
CA ASP A 109 -8.61 -24.44 -12.30
C ASP A 109 -9.38 -25.65 -11.73
N TYR A 110 -10.25 -25.41 -10.73
CA TYR A 110 -11.04 -26.45 -10.05
C TYR A 110 -12.50 -26.54 -10.53
N ARG A 111 -12.82 -25.97 -11.70
CA ARG A 111 -14.20 -25.89 -12.23
C ARG A 111 -14.88 -27.24 -12.46
N HIS A 112 -14.11 -28.32 -12.60
CA HIS A 112 -14.62 -29.69 -12.73
C HIS A 112 -15.40 -30.18 -11.49
N LEU A 113 -15.20 -29.54 -10.34
CA LEU A 113 -15.93 -29.85 -9.11
C LEU A 113 -17.22 -29.03 -9.03
N ARG A 114 -18.37 -29.71 -8.96
CA ARG A 114 -19.70 -29.10 -8.92
C ARG A 114 -19.83 -28.02 -7.82
N SER A 115 -19.26 -28.27 -6.63
CA SER A 115 -19.29 -27.31 -5.52
C SER A 115 -18.57 -25.99 -5.85
N PHE A 116 -17.44 -26.04 -6.56
CA PHE A 116 -16.72 -24.82 -6.96
C PHE A 116 -17.44 -24.07 -8.07
N SER A 117 -18.08 -24.78 -9.01
CA SER A 117 -18.95 -24.15 -10.03
C SER A 117 -20.09 -23.38 -9.38
N THR A 118 -20.80 -23.95 -8.40
CA THR A 118 -21.91 -23.25 -7.73
C THR A 118 -21.47 -22.01 -6.96
N ILE A 119 -20.27 -22.05 -6.38
CA ILE A 119 -19.67 -20.89 -5.69
C ILE A 119 -19.28 -19.81 -6.70
N GLN A 120 -18.72 -20.22 -7.84
CA GLN A 120 -18.38 -19.31 -8.93
C GLN A 120 -19.63 -18.61 -9.45
N ASP A 121 -20.69 -19.35 -9.76
CA ASP A 121 -21.95 -18.79 -10.25
C ASP A 121 -22.56 -17.81 -9.22
N SER A 122 -22.50 -18.15 -7.92
CA SER A 122 -22.93 -17.24 -6.86
C SER A 122 -22.05 -15.99 -6.73
N ALA A 123 -20.73 -16.11 -6.89
CA ALA A 123 -19.82 -14.97 -6.86
C ALA A 123 -20.01 -14.07 -8.09
N ASP A 124 -20.24 -14.66 -9.27
CA ASP A 124 -20.47 -13.97 -10.53
C ASP A 124 -21.79 -13.19 -10.50
N THR A 125 -22.85 -13.77 -9.95
CA THR A 125 -24.14 -13.06 -9.76
C THR A 125 -24.00 -11.87 -8.83
N ILE A 126 -23.30 -12.01 -7.69
CA ILE A 126 -23.02 -10.88 -6.79
C ILE A 126 -22.19 -9.81 -7.50
N MET A 127 -21.14 -10.21 -8.22
CA MET A 127 -20.27 -9.28 -8.93
C MET A 127 -21.01 -8.56 -10.07
N ASN A 128 -21.88 -9.25 -10.81
CA ASN A 128 -22.72 -8.64 -11.83
C ASN A 128 -23.73 -7.65 -11.22
N SER A 129 -24.30 -7.96 -10.06
CA SER A 129 -25.15 -7.01 -9.32
C SER A 129 -24.37 -5.77 -8.85
N LEU A 130 -23.08 -5.92 -8.54
CA LEU A 130 -22.22 -4.79 -8.21
C LEU A 130 -21.93 -3.94 -9.43
N LYS A 131 -21.64 -4.57 -10.58
CA LYS A 131 -21.41 -3.90 -11.86
C LYS A 131 -22.63 -3.07 -12.27
N THR A 132 -23.84 -3.60 -12.14
CA THR A 132 -25.05 -2.85 -12.47
C THR A 132 -25.25 -1.65 -11.54
N LYS A 133 -25.00 -1.81 -10.23
CA LYS A 133 -25.02 -0.70 -9.26
C LYS A 133 -23.98 0.39 -9.59
N MET A 134 -22.77 0.02 -9.99
CA MET A 134 -21.74 0.96 -10.43
C MET A 134 -22.18 1.71 -11.69
N LEU A 135 -22.83 1.03 -12.65
CA LEU A 135 -23.31 1.67 -13.87
C LEU A 135 -24.47 2.63 -13.60
N THR A 136 -25.42 2.28 -12.72
CA THR A 136 -26.51 3.18 -12.35
C THR A 136 -26.01 4.40 -11.59
N THR A 137 -25.04 4.23 -10.70
CA THR A 137 -24.44 5.38 -9.98
C THR A 137 -23.70 6.31 -10.93
N ILE A 138 -22.97 5.81 -11.93
CA ILE A 138 -22.32 6.66 -12.95
C ILE A 138 -23.33 7.46 -13.78
N GLN A 139 -24.54 6.92 -14.01
CA GLN A 139 -25.60 7.64 -14.71
C GLN A 139 -26.25 8.75 -13.87
N GLU A 140 -26.04 8.77 -12.55
CA GLU A 140 -26.55 9.83 -11.70
C GLU A 140 -25.73 11.13 -11.87
N PRO A 141 -26.36 12.30 -12.06
CA PRO A 141 -25.68 13.55 -12.40
C PRO A 141 -24.73 14.13 -11.34
N ASP A 142 -24.72 13.59 -10.12
CA ASP A 142 -24.06 14.19 -8.94
C ASP A 142 -22.82 13.39 -8.45
N VAL A 143 -22.23 12.56 -9.31
CA VAL A 143 -21.04 11.79 -8.93
C VAL A 143 -19.79 12.68 -8.91
N ARG A 144 -18.99 12.56 -7.84
CA ARG A 144 -17.68 13.24 -7.75
C ARG A 144 -16.68 12.61 -8.72
N MET A 145 -15.85 13.44 -9.35
CA MET A 145 -14.83 13.02 -10.33
C MET A 145 -13.95 11.86 -9.83
N THR A 146 -13.56 11.89 -8.55
CA THR A 146 -12.72 10.86 -7.93
C THR A 146 -13.42 9.50 -7.86
N GLN A 147 -14.72 9.49 -7.54
CA GLN A 147 -15.52 8.26 -7.47
C GLN A 147 -15.71 7.64 -8.85
N LEU A 148 -15.85 8.46 -9.90
CA LEU A 148 -15.90 7.97 -11.27
C LEU A 148 -14.59 7.30 -11.68
N GLU A 149 -13.44 7.90 -11.36
CA GLU A 149 -12.13 7.31 -11.64
C GLU A 149 -11.94 5.98 -10.92
N ASP A 150 -12.34 5.91 -9.65
CA ASP A 150 -12.29 4.68 -8.86
C ASP A 150 -13.21 3.60 -9.44
N PHE A 151 -14.45 3.94 -9.81
CA PHE A 151 -15.39 3.01 -10.46
C PHE A 151 -14.90 2.53 -11.83
N VAL A 152 -14.35 3.42 -12.67
CA VAL A 152 -13.78 3.04 -13.96
C VAL A 152 -12.57 2.12 -13.77
N ARG A 153 -11.72 2.40 -12.78
CA ARG A 153 -10.58 1.55 -12.43
C ARG A 153 -11.04 0.17 -11.95
N LEU A 154 -12.08 0.11 -11.12
CA LEU A 154 -12.70 -1.13 -10.63
C LEU A 154 -13.31 -1.94 -11.76
N LEU A 155 -14.06 -1.30 -12.65
CA LEU A 155 -14.66 -1.95 -13.81
C LEU A 155 -13.60 -2.48 -14.80
N MET A 156 -12.49 -1.77 -14.94
CA MET A 156 -11.34 -2.22 -15.73
C MET A 156 -10.69 -3.46 -15.12
N LYS A 157 -10.50 -3.51 -13.80
CA LYS A 157 -10.01 -4.71 -13.10
C LYS A 157 -10.94 -5.92 -13.26
N LEU A 158 -12.25 -5.68 -13.39
CA LEU A 158 -13.28 -6.71 -13.61
C LEU A 158 -13.38 -7.21 -15.05
N GLY A 159 -12.52 -6.73 -15.95
CA GLY A 159 -12.46 -7.18 -17.34
C GLY A 159 -13.62 -6.68 -18.21
N HIS A 160 -14.26 -5.56 -17.86
CA HIS A 160 -15.24 -4.95 -18.76
C HIS A 160 -14.58 -4.46 -20.05
N PRO A 161 -15.26 -4.55 -21.21
CA PRO A 161 -14.77 -3.99 -22.47
C PRO A 161 -14.41 -2.52 -22.29
N THR A 162 -13.14 -2.18 -22.54
CA THR A 162 -12.62 -0.82 -22.39
C THR A 162 -13.29 0.18 -23.33
N ALA A 163 -13.83 -0.30 -24.46
CA ALA A 163 -14.63 0.49 -25.40
C ALA A 163 -15.90 1.06 -24.73
N ASP A 164 -16.65 0.23 -24.02
CA ASP A 164 -17.89 0.65 -23.36
C ASP A 164 -17.59 1.61 -22.20
N LEU A 165 -16.52 1.35 -21.44
CA LEU A 165 -16.08 2.26 -20.38
C LEU A 165 -15.64 3.62 -20.92
N SER A 166 -14.92 3.64 -22.05
CA SER A 166 -14.47 4.89 -22.67
C SER A 166 -15.64 5.73 -23.15
N THR A 167 -16.68 5.11 -23.73
CA THR A 167 -17.88 5.82 -24.18
C THR A 167 -18.69 6.35 -23.01
N ILE A 168 -18.86 5.57 -21.94
CA ILE A 168 -19.54 6.01 -20.70
C ILE A 168 -18.78 7.18 -20.07
N TYR A 169 -17.46 7.10 -19.98
CA TYR A 169 -16.63 8.15 -19.42
C TYR A 169 -16.71 9.44 -20.24
N LEU A 170 -16.60 9.34 -21.58
CA LEU A 170 -16.69 10.50 -22.47
C LEU A 170 -18.09 11.12 -22.48
N ASN A 171 -19.15 10.31 -22.43
CA ASN A 171 -20.53 10.80 -22.35
C ASN A 171 -20.77 11.53 -21.03
N TYR A 172 -20.32 10.98 -19.91
CA TYR A 172 -20.39 11.67 -18.61
C TYR A 172 -19.72 13.04 -18.65
N HIS A 173 -18.50 13.12 -19.21
CA HIS A 173 -17.79 14.38 -19.36
C HIS A 173 -18.48 15.35 -20.31
N ARG A 174 -19.02 14.84 -21.41
CA ARG A 174 -19.80 15.63 -22.36
C ARG A 174 -21.04 16.23 -21.69
N ASP A 175 -21.78 15.44 -20.94
CA ASP A 175 -23.00 15.87 -20.26
C ASP A 175 -22.67 16.91 -19.18
N ARG A 176 -21.61 16.68 -18.39
CA ARG A 176 -21.16 17.65 -17.39
C ARG A 176 -20.66 18.94 -18.00
N LEU A 177 -19.87 18.87 -19.07
CA LEU A 177 -19.44 20.07 -19.81
C LEU A 177 -20.64 20.79 -20.41
N SER A 178 -21.63 20.06 -20.93
CA SER A 178 -22.86 20.65 -21.47
C SER A 178 -23.65 21.38 -20.38
N ALA A 179 -23.75 20.82 -19.18
CA ALA A 179 -24.40 21.46 -18.04
C ALA A 179 -23.64 22.71 -17.56
N ILE A 180 -22.31 22.67 -17.57
CA ILE A 180 -21.46 23.83 -17.27
C ILE A 180 -21.66 24.91 -18.32
N ILE A 181 -21.64 24.57 -19.61
CA ILE A 181 -21.87 25.49 -20.72
C ILE A 181 -23.28 26.09 -20.62
N GLU A 182 -24.31 25.31 -20.31
CA GLU A 182 -25.68 25.79 -20.14
C GLU A 182 -25.77 26.77 -18.95
N LYS A 183 -25.07 26.49 -17.86
CA LYS A 183 -24.98 27.39 -16.70
C LYS A 183 -24.30 28.72 -17.09
N TYR A 184 -23.22 28.69 -17.87
CA TYR A 184 -22.54 29.90 -18.33
C TYR A 184 -23.31 30.64 -19.44
N GLN A 185 -24.05 29.95 -20.30
CA GLN A 185 -24.97 30.55 -21.27
C GLN A 185 -26.10 31.30 -20.56
N LYS A 186 -26.60 30.77 -19.44
CA LYS A 186 -27.56 31.48 -18.57
C LYS A 186 -26.94 32.68 -17.83
N LEU A 187 -25.60 32.80 -17.80
CA LEU A 187 -24.86 33.81 -17.02
C LEU A 187 -24.11 34.87 -17.87
N ALA A 188 -24.21 34.91 -19.20
CA ALA A 188 -23.61 36.01 -19.98
C ALA A 188 -24.33 36.34 -21.32
N PRO A 189 -24.61 37.63 -21.65
CA PRO A 189 -24.72 38.83 -20.80
C PRO A 189 -26.12 39.52 -20.89
N LEU A 190 -26.34 40.51 -20.01
CA LEU A 190 -27.34 41.59 -20.17
C LEU A 190 -27.41 42.05 -21.63
N SER A 191 -28.63 42.34 -22.11
CA SER A 191 -28.90 42.73 -23.50
C SER A 191 -28.00 43.89 -23.92
N GLU A 192 -27.60 43.95 -25.19
CA GLU A 192 -26.95 45.14 -25.78
C GLU A 192 -27.74 46.42 -25.46
N ASP A 193 -29.06 46.31 -25.32
CA ASP A 193 -29.96 47.39 -24.94
C ASP A 193 -29.64 47.99 -23.55
N GLU A 194 -29.15 47.18 -22.60
CA GLU A 194 -28.79 47.65 -21.26
C GLU A 194 -27.39 48.29 -21.22
N LYS A 195 -26.49 47.90 -22.13
CA LYS A 195 -25.21 48.59 -22.32
C LYS A 195 -25.40 49.94 -23.00
N GLU A 196 -26.35 50.04 -23.93
CA GLU A 196 -26.69 51.28 -24.63
C GLU A 196 -27.37 52.29 -23.68
N ILE A 197 -28.25 51.82 -22.79
CA ILE A 197 -28.86 52.65 -21.72
C ILE A 197 -27.82 53.16 -20.71
N ILE A 198 -26.81 52.36 -20.36
CA ILE A 198 -25.73 52.78 -19.46
C ILE A 198 -24.74 53.73 -20.17
N ALA A 199 -24.49 53.54 -21.47
CA ALA A 199 -23.69 54.45 -22.29
C ALA A 199 -24.35 55.83 -22.49
N LEU A 200 -25.68 55.88 -22.52
CA LEU A 200 -26.46 57.13 -22.64
C LEU A 200 -26.69 57.83 -21.30
N SER A 201 -26.51 57.16 -20.16
CA SER A 201 -26.78 57.68 -18.81
C SER A 201 -25.54 58.16 -18.03
N GLY A 202 -24.32 57.91 -18.51
CA GLY A 202 -23.08 58.28 -17.81
C GLY A 202 -22.25 59.28 -18.59
N SER A 203 -22.13 60.51 -18.09
CA SER A 203 -21.34 61.62 -18.65
C SER A 203 -20.01 61.18 -19.27
N GLU A 204 -19.84 61.49 -20.55
CA GLU A 204 -18.70 61.19 -21.45
C GLU A 204 -17.30 61.37 -20.83
N GLN A 205 -17.19 62.23 -19.81
CA GLN A 205 -15.94 62.60 -19.16
C GLN A 205 -15.38 61.54 -18.19
N GLU A 206 -16.19 60.66 -17.60
CA GLU A 206 -15.69 59.64 -16.66
C GLU A 206 -15.17 58.37 -17.36
N VAL A 207 -15.76 58.03 -18.51
CA VAL A 207 -15.38 56.85 -19.30
C VAL A 207 -14.00 57.04 -19.95
N GLU A 208 -13.66 58.28 -20.32
CA GLU A 208 -12.37 58.62 -20.91
C GLU A 208 -11.25 58.67 -19.85
N ALA A 209 -11.58 59.07 -18.61
CA ALA A 209 -10.70 59.00 -17.45
C ALA A 209 -10.43 57.54 -16.98
N LEU A 210 -11.39 56.63 -17.17
CA LEU A 210 -11.21 55.21 -16.86
C LEU A 210 -10.44 54.47 -17.96
N ARG A 211 -10.65 54.81 -19.24
CA ARG A 211 -9.86 54.26 -20.36
C ARG A 211 -8.40 54.65 -20.32
N SER A 212 -8.09 55.89 -19.91
CA SER A 212 -6.70 56.33 -19.71
C SER A 212 -6.04 55.58 -18.54
N LYS A 213 -6.75 55.33 -17.44
CA LYS A 213 -6.26 54.50 -16.33
C LYS A 213 -6.07 53.02 -16.70
N GLN A 214 -6.97 52.44 -17.51
CA GLN A 214 -6.88 51.05 -17.97
C GLN A 214 -5.74 50.81 -18.97
N LYS A 215 -5.47 51.77 -19.88
CA LYS A 215 -4.30 51.68 -20.77
C LYS A 215 -2.99 51.63 -19.98
N VAL A 216 -2.84 52.52 -18.99
CA VAL A 216 -1.63 52.56 -18.13
C VAL A 216 -1.48 51.29 -17.28
N THR A 217 -2.59 50.66 -16.84
CA THR A 217 -2.53 49.39 -16.09
C THR A 217 -2.24 48.18 -16.99
N SER A 218 -2.63 48.22 -18.26
CA SER A 218 -2.33 47.13 -19.21
C SER A 218 -0.87 47.10 -19.68
N GLU A 219 -0.21 48.27 -19.77
CA GLU A 219 1.20 48.36 -20.18
C GLU A 219 2.19 47.96 -19.07
N TYR A 220 1.82 48.08 -17.79
CA TYR A 220 2.73 47.79 -16.66
C TYR A 220 2.05 47.01 -15.52
N PRO A 221 1.94 45.66 -15.63
CA PRO A 221 1.25 44.81 -14.64
C PRO A 221 1.87 44.83 -13.23
N LEU A 222 3.16 45.12 -13.12
CA LEU A 222 3.90 45.22 -11.85
C LEU A 222 3.46 46.42 -10.99
N LEU A 223 3.01 47.52 -11.62
CA LEU A 223 2.52 48.69 -10.90
C LEU A 223 1.18 48.43 -10.20
N GLN A 224 0.34 47.56 -10.78
CA GLN A 224 -0.92 47.13 -10.19
C GLN A 224 -0.71 46.26 -8.95
N PHE A 225 0.31 45.41 -8.96
CA PHE A 225 0.70 44.60 -7.80
C PHE A 225 1.29 45.47 -6.67
N MET A 226 2.14 46.45 -6.99
CA MET A 226 2.66 47.39 -5.99
C MET A 226 1.54 48.26 -5.39
N GLY A 227 0.60 48.77 -6.20
CA GLY A 227 -0.54 49.54 -5.69
C GLY A 227 -1.53 48.71 -4.86
N MET A 228 -1.68 47.41 -5.14
CA MET A 228 -2.44 46.50 -4.29
C MET A 228 -1.73 46.23 -2.96
N LEU A 229 -0.39 46.07 -2.95
CA LEU A 229 0.37 45.93 -1.71
C LEU A 229 0.34 47.21 -0.87
N GLU A 230 0.38 48.40 -1.48
CA GLU A 230 0.25 49.67 -0.78
C GLU A 230 -1.16 49.90 -0.21
N LYS A 231 -2.21 49.48 -0.94
CA LYS A 231 -3.60 49.53 -0.45
C LYS A 231 -3.88 48.51 0.66
N VAL A 232 -3.24 47.35 0.62
CA VAL A 232 -3.28 46.37 1.72
C VAL A 232 -2.53 46.91 2.94
N GLY A 233 -1.39 47.61 2.74
CA GLY A 233 -0.65 48.28 3.81
C GLY A 233 -1.40 49.44 4.47
N LYS A 234 -2.23 50.20 3.73
CA LYS A 234 -3.03 51.31 4.28
C LYS A 234 -4.35 50.88 4.93
N ARG A 235 -4.87 49.67 4.67
CA ARG A 235 -6.06 49.13 5.37
C ARG A 235 -5.76 48.55 6.75
N GLY A 236 -4.50 48.34 7.09
CA GLY A 236 -4.09 47.82 8.41
C GLY A 236 -3.74 48.87 9.48
N ASN A 237 -3.81 50.17 9.17
CA ASN A 237 -3.34 51.23 10.08
C ASN A 237 -4.38 52.32 10.36
N GLY A 238 -5.66 51.96 10.36
CA GLY A 238 -6.78 52.90 10.56
C GLY A 238 -7.98 52.32 11.30
N GLU A 239 -7.80 51.30 12.11
CA GLU A 239 -8.72 50.99 13.21
C GLU A 239 -8.00 51.28 14.53
N GLY A 240 -8.24 52.49 15.03
CA GLY A 240 -7.77 53.06 16.29
C GLY A 240 -8.49 54.36 16.53
#